data_AF-A0A427YIH0-F1
#
_entry.id   AF-A0A427YIH0-F1
#
_cell.length_a   1.000
_cell.length_b   1.000
_cell.length_c   1.000
_cell.angle_alpha   90.00
_cell.angle_beta   90.00
_cell.angle_gamma   90.00
#
_symmetry.space_group_name_H-M   'P 1'
#
loop_
_entity.id
_entity.type
_entity.pdbx_description
1 polymer ?
#
loop_
_entity_poly.entity_id
_entity_poly.type
_entity_poly.pdbx_seq_one_letter_code
_entity_poly.pdbx_strand_id
1 'polypeptide(L)'
;MTTTLAPQLHANGQLTPPLTPKGSKQALRSIHPSPTPEQNLLRLRNHLDTLPTPLLKHVHLSKVRREDPNLFFAAMKDDLPGLAPLVYTPTVGEACQKYSHIYSQPEGLYLSIDDKDMLPQILAEYAALLPRPPQIIVVTDGSRILGLGDLGIGGMGISVGKLNLYVAGGGSTRPGPSRSS
;
A
#
# COMPACT_ATOMS: atom_id res chain seq x y z
N MET A 1 26.03 34.11 15.41
CA MET A 1 26.49 33.99 16.81
C MET A 1 25.29 33.57 17.64
N THR A 2 25.13 32.27 17.87
CA THR A 2 23.97 31.73 18.59
C THR A 2 24.46 31.35 19.98
N THR A 3 24.05 32.14 20.97
CA THR A 3 24.36 31.87 22.38
C THR A 3 23.56 30.64 22.83
N THR A 4 24.26 29.52 23.04
CA THR A 4 23.68 28.34 23.69
C THR A 4 23.70 28.56 25.20
N LEU A 5 22.52 28.81 25.79
CA LEU A 5 22.35 28.75 27.24
C LEU A 5 22.39 27.28 27.69
N ALA A 6 23.24 26.99 28.68
CA ALA A 6 23.38 25.67 29.27
C ALA A 6 22.08 25.24 30.00
N PRO A 7 21.75 23.94 30.03
CA PRO A 7 20.54 23.44 30.68
C PRO A 7 20.64 23.57 32.20
N GLN A 8 19.58 24.07 32.84
CA GLN A 8 19.45 24.08 34.30
C GLN A 8 18.70 22.83 34.79
N LEU A 9 19.26 22.16 35.81
CA LEU A 9 18.72 20.98 36.47
C LEU A 9 17.72 21.37 37.56
N HIS A 10 16.56 20.71 37.60
CA HIS A 10 15.69 20.69 38.79
C HIS A 10 15.87 19.39 39.59
N ALA A 11 15.57 19.45 40.88
CA ALA A 11 15.91 18.50 41.95
C ALA A 11 15.42 17.04 41.82
N ASN A 12 14.74 16.66 40.73
CA ASN A 12 14.22 15.30 40.53
C ASN A 12 14.96 14.50 39.44
N GLY A 13 16.15 14.95 39.01
CA GLY A 13 17.08 14.15 38.21
C GLY A 13 16.65 13.82 36.77
N GLN A 14 15.54 14.36 36.27
CA GLN A 14 15.11 14.18 34.88
C GLN A 14 15.53 15.37 34.01
N LEU A 15 16.21 15.07 32.90
CA LEU A 15 16.56 16.04 31.85
C LEU A 15 15.29 16.47 31.11
N THR A 16 14.97 17.76 31.13
CA THR A 16 13.93 18.31 30.25
C THR A 16 14.45 18.34 28.81
N PRO A 17 13.73 17.75 27.83
CA PRO A 17 14.08 17.94 26.43
C PRO A 17 13.95 19.43 26.08
N PRO A 18 14.85 19.99 25.26
CA PRO A 18 14.79 21.40 24.89
C PRO A 18 13.43 21.70 24.22
N LEU A 19 12.79 22.77 24.67
CA LEU A 19 11.59 23.32 24.04
C LEU A 19 11.94 23.66 22.60
N THR A 20 11.63 22.75 21.68
CA THR A 20 11.73 23.00 20.25
C THR A 20 10.59 23.96 19.93
N PRO A 21 10.85 25.13 19.33
CA PRO A 21 9.78 26.02 18.91
C PRO A 21 8.82 25.23 18.03
N LYS A 22 7.52 25.27 18.34
CA LYS A 22 6.46 24.82 17.42
C LYS A 22 6.46 25.77 16.21
N GLY A 23 7.42 25.57 15.32
CA GLY A 23 7.36 26.14 13.98
C GLY A 23 6.13 25.56 13.32
N SER A 24 5.20 26.44 12.95
CA SER A 24 4.19 26.11 11.95
C SER A 24 4.93 25.48 10.77
N LYS A 25 4.64 24.22 10.46
CA LYS A 25 5.07 23.61 9.19
C LYS A 25 4.31 24.35 8.10
N GLN A 26 4.80 25.53 7.73
CA GLN A 26 4.38 26.20 6.51
C GLN A 26 4.87 25.28 5.41
N ALA A 27 3.93 24.51 4.84
CA ALA A 27 4.22 23.58 3.76
C ALA A 27 4.95 24.37 2.67
N LEU A 28 6.23 24.06 2.47
CA LEU A 28 7.02 24.66 1.41
C LEU A 28 6.24 24.42 0.12
N ARG A 29 5.77 25.51 -0.49
CA ARG A 29 5.01 25.44 -1.74
C ARG A 29 5.91 24.73 -2.74
N SER A 30 5.45 23.61 -3.29
CA SER A 30 6.21 22.87 -4.31
C SER A 30 6.62 23.86 -5.41
N ILE A 31 7.93 23.98 -5.64
CA ILE A 31 8.50 24.80 -6.71
C ILE A 31 8.21 24.21 -8.10
N HIS A 32 7.66 23.00 -8.14
CA HIS A 32 7.30 22.29 -9.35
C HIS A 32 5.77 22.31 -9.58
N PRO A 33 5.32 22.43 -10.84
CA PRO A 33 3.91 22.33 -11.17
C PRO A 33 3.33 20.98 -10.71
N SER A 34 2.24 21.03 -9.94
CA SER A 34 1.51 19.83 -9.54
C SER A 34 0.67 19.34 -10.73
N PRO A 35 0.89 18.11 -11.21
CA PRO A 35 0.08 17.56 -12.30
C PRO A 35 -1.36 17.33 -11.85
N THR A 36 -2.31 17.48 -12.78
CA THR A 36 -3.72 17.18 -12.52
C THR A 36 -3.95 15.66 -12.44
N PRO A 37 -5.04 15.19 -11.82
CA PRO A 37 -5.38 13.76 -11.81
C PRO A 37 -5.44 13.15 -13.21
N GLU A 38 -6.00 13.87 -14.19
CA GLU A 38 -6.09 13.43 -15.58
C GLU A 38 -4.71 13.31 -16.23
N GLN A 39 -3.80 14.24 -15.94
CA GLN A 39 -2.43 14.18 -16.42
C GLN A 39 -1.67 12.99 -15.82
N ASN A 40 -1.86 12.69 -14.54
CA ASN A 40 -1.24 11.53 -13.90
C ASN A 40 -1.77 10.22 -14.48
N LEU A 41 -3.07 10.16 -14.76
CA LEU A 41 -3.69 8.99 -15.37
C LEU A 41 -3.20 8.78 -16.80
N LEU A 42 -3.10 9.84 -17.60
CA LEU A 42 -2.49 9.80 -18.94
C LEU A 42 -1.02 9.34 -18.89
N ARG A 43 -0.23 9.87 -17.94
CA ARG A 43 1.17 9.45 -17.76
C ARG A 43 1.29 7.97 -17.40
N LEU A 44 0.43 7.48 -16.51
CA LEU A 44 0.39 6.07 -16.14
C LEU A 44 0.09 5.20 -17.36
N ARG A 45 -0.96 5.53 -18.14
CA ARG A 45 -1.30 4.83 -19.38
C ARG A 45 -0.12 4.78 -20.35
N ASN A 46 0.45 5.95 -20.67
CA ASN A 46 1.59 6.04 -21.57
C ASN A 46 2.78 5.20 -21.08
N HIS A 47 3.06 5.19 -19.78
CA HIS A 47 4.14 4.37 -19.23
C HIS A 47 3.83 2.87 -19.33
N LEU A 48 2.60 2.44 -19.04
CA LEU A 48 2.19 1.05 -19.20
C LEU A 48 2.33 0.57 -20.66
N ASP A 49 2.15 1.45 -21.64
CA ASP A 49 2.35 1.13 -23.06
C ASP A 49 3.82 0.93 -23.43
N THR A 50 4.75 1.56 -22.71
CA THR A 50 6.20 1.33 -22.90
C THR A 50 6.70 0.01 -22.32
N LEU A 51 5.93 -0.63 -21.43
CA LEU A 51 6.36 -1.86 -20.76
C LEU A 51 6.07 -3.08 -21.65
N PRO A 52 7.08 -3.91 -21.95
CA PRO A 52 6.97 -4.93 -23.01
C PRO A 52 6.17 -6.17 -22.60
N THR A 53 6.00 -6.43 -21.30
CA THR A 53 5.34 -7.66 -20.83
C THR A 53 4.22 -7.35 -19.83
N PRO A 54 3.16 -8.18 -19.78
CA PRO A 54 2.10 -8.06 -18.78
C PRO A 54 2.66 -8.10 -17.34
N LEU A 55 3.65 -8.95 -17.07
CA LEU A 55 4.30 -9.04 -15.76
C LEU A 55 4.95 -7.72 -15.34
N LEU A 56 5.65 -7.02 -16.24
CA LEU A 56 6.24 -5.72 -15.93
C LEU A 56 5.15 -4.67 -15.68
N LYS A 57 4.06 -4.70 -16.44
CA LYS A 57 2.89 -3.84 -16.18
C LYS A 57 2.28 -4.14 -14.81
N HIS A 58 2.16 -5.41 -14.43
CA HIS A 58 1.70 -5.83 -13.11
C HIS A 58 2.60 -5.29 -12.00
N VAL A 59 3.92 -5.47 -12.10
CA VAL A 59 4.88 -4.95 -11.11
C VAL A 59 4.77 -3.42 -10.99
N HIS A 60 4.65 -2.72 -12.12
CA HIS A 60 4.46 -1.27 -12.11
C HIS A 60 3.14 -0.85 -11.44
N LEU A 61 2.02 -1.49 -11.78
CA LEU A 61 0.73 -1.24 -11.16
C LEU A 61 0.73 -1.53 -9.66
N SER A 62 1.42 -2.58 -9.22
CA SER A 62 1.60 -2.91 -7.80
C SER A 62 2.41 -1.83 -7.06
N LYS A 63 3.42 -1.24 -7.70
CA LYS A 63 4.14 -0.07 -7.19
C LYS A 63 3.21 1.15 -7.08
N VAL A 64 2.48 1.49 -8.15
CA VAL A 64 1.56 2.64 -8.16
C VAL A 64 0.48 2.50 -7.10
N ARG A 65 -0.13 1.33 -6.95
CA ARG A 65 -1.16 1.08 -5.91
C ARG A 65 -0.68 1.39 -4.50
N ARG A 66 0.59 1.17 -4.22
CA ARG A 66 1.19 1.38 -2.91
C ARG A 66 1.56 2.85 -2.69
N GLU A 67 2.14 3.49 -3.70
CA GLU A 67 2.59 4.89 -3.63
C GLU A 67 1.43 5.88 -3.75
N ASP A 68 0.51 5.62 -4.66
CA ASP A 68 -0.71 6.41 -4.89
C ASP A 68 -1.92 5.49 -5.16
N PRO A 69 -2.57 4.97 -4.09
CA PRO A 69 -3.77 4.16 -4.22
C PRO A 69 -4.89 4.88 -4.97
N ASN A 70 -4.99 6.21 -4.88
CA ASN A 70 -6.05 6.96 -5.55
C ASN A 70 -5.85 6.94 -7.06
N LEU A 71 -4.61 7.15 -7.55
CA LEU A 71 -4.28 7.02 -8.96
C LEU A 71 -4.53 5.61 -9.48
N PHE A 72 -4.12 4.58 -8.72
CA PHE A 72 -4.37 3.19 -9.10
C PHE A 72 -5.86 2.89 -9.26
N PHE A 73 -6.69 3.24 -8.28
CA PHE A 73 -8.13 2.96 -8.36
C PHE A 73 -8.85 3.89 -9.35
N ALA A 74 -8.35 5.11 -9.59
CA ALA A 74 -8.84 5.95 -10.68
C ALA A 74 -8.58 5.31 -12.05
N ALA A 75 -7.38 4.77 -12.28
CA ALA A 75 -7.04 4.04 -13.50
C ALA A 75 -7.88 2.76 -13.67
N MET A 76 -8.04 1.98 -12.61
CA MET A 76 -8.90 0.78 -12.60
C MET A 76 -10.36 1.10 -12.92
N LYS A 77 -10.87 2.26 -12.49
CA LYS A 77 -12.24 2.70 -12.79
C LYS A 77 -12.39 3.15 -14.24
N ASP A 78 -11.37 3.79 -14.78
CA ASP A 78 -11.36 4.35 -16.14
C ASP A 78 -11.18 3.26 -17.22
N ASP A 79 -10.39 2.22 -16.98
CA ASP A 79 -10.25 1.07 -17.88
C ASP A 79 -10.13 -0.26 -17.12
N LEU A 80 -11.24 -0.68 -16.50
CA LEU A 80 -11.30 -1.98 -15.82
C LEU A 80 -11.06 -3.16 -16.78
N PRO A 81 -11.68 -3.24 -17.97
CA PRO A 81 -11.48 -4.38 -18.86
C PRO A 81 -10.03 -4.55 -19.34
N GLY A 82 -9.30 -3.44 -19.59
CA GLY A 82 -7.90 -3.49 -20.00
C GLY A 82 -6.93 -3.79 -18.85
N LEU A 83 -7.20 -3.27 -17.64
CA LEU A 83 -6.30 -3.41 -16.50
C LEU A 83 -6.57 -4.66 -15.64
N ALA A 84 -7.80 -5.16 -15.59
CA ALA A 84 -8.15 -6.34 -14.80
C ALA A 84 -7.27 -7.57 -15.12
N PRO A 85 -6.96 -7.90 -16.39
CA PRO A 85 -6.07 -9.01 -16.71
C PRO A 85 -4.62 -8.86 -16.21
N LEU A 86 -4.20 -7.63 -15.89
CA LEU A 86 -2.85 -7.31 -15.38
C LEU A 86 -2.80 -7.43 -13.85
N VAL A 87 -3.86 -7.05 -13.15
CA VAL A 87 -3.94 -7.09 -11.68
C VAL A 87 -4.65 -8.34 -11.14
N TYR A 88 -5.16 -9.18 -12.04
CA TYR A 88 -5.73 -10.49 -11.76
C TYR A 88 -5.29 -11.51 -12.83
N THR A 89 -6.12 -12.52 -13.12
CA THR A 89 -5.79 -13.56 -14.10
C THR A 89 -5.83 -13.03 -15.53
N PRO A 90 -4.89 -13.44 -16.40
CA PRO A 90 -3.89 -14.49 -16.18
C PRO A 90 -2.57 -14.01 -15.54
N THR A 91 -2.25 -12.71 -15.58
CA THR A 91 -0.91 -12.18 -15.23
C THR A 91 -0.52 -12.45 -13.77
N VAL A 92 -1.47 -12.40 -12.84
CA VAL A 92 -1.20 -12.71 -11.43
C VAL A 92 -0.73 -14.15 -11.24
N GLY A 93 -1.14 -15.08 -12.10
CA GLY A 93 -0.63 -16.46 -12.03
C GLY A 93 0.89 -16.51 -12.24
N GLU A 94 1.39 -15.83 -13.27
CA GLU A 94 2.82 -15.67 -13.53
C GLU A 94 3.51 -14.91 -12.39
N ALA A 95 2.87 -13.85 -11.87
CA ALA A 95 3.41 -13.08 -10.75
C ALA A 95 3.55 -13.92 -9.48
N CYS A 96 2.61 -14.82 -9.20
CA CYS A 96 2.68 -15.77 -8.09
C CYS A 96 3.81 -16.79 -8.28
N GLN A 97 4.02 -17.32 -9.49
CA GLN A 97 5.12 -18.24 -9.78
C GLN A 97 6.49 -17.55 -9.64
N LYS A 98 6.58 -16.28 -10.02
CA LYS A 98 7.80 -15.47 -9.96
C LYS A 98 7.89 -14.61 -8.71
N TYR A 99 7.07 -14.86 -7.69
CA TYR A 99 6.86 -13.95 -6.57
C TYR A 99 8.18 -13.55 -5.90
N SER A 100 9.05 -14.50 -5.59
CA SER A 100 10.35 -14.22 -4.96
C SER A 100 11.29 -13.35 -5.82
N HIS A 101 11.15 -13.37 -7.14
CA HIS A 101 11.98 -12.57 -8.06
C HIS A 101 11.47 -11.13 -8.19
N ILE A 102 10.16 -10.94 -8.12
CA ILE A 102 9.51 -9.63 -8.28
C ILE A 102 9.16 -8.97 -6.93
N TYR A 103 9.41 -9.67 -5.83
CA TYR A 103 9.14 -9.20 -4.49
C TYR A 103 9.88 -7.88 -4.24
N SER A 104 9.16 -6.90 -3.71
CA SER A 104 9.74 -5.60 -3.35
C SER A 104 9.52 -5.23 -1.90
N GLN A 105 8.38 -5.60 -1.32
CA GLN A 105 8.03 -5.34 0.08
C GLN A 105 6.81 -6.16 0.49
N PRO A 106 6.53 -6.33 1.80
CA PRO A 106 5.35 -7.06 2.23
C PRO A 106 4.08 -6.31 1.86
N GLU A 107 3.07 -7.08 1.49
CA GLU A 107 1.71 -6.61 1.27
C GLU A 107 0.75 -7.44 2.12
N GLY A 108 0.10 -6.80 3.09
CA GLY A 108 -0.78 -7.47 4.05
C GLY A 108 -0.02 -8.10 5.22
N LEU A 109 -0.70 -9.04 5.87
CA LEU A 109 -0.21 -9.76 7.05
C LEU A 109 0.17 -11.20 6.65
N TYR A 110 1.33 -11.66 7.13
CA TYR A 110 1.84 -13.02 6.92
C TYR A 110 1.87 -13.70 8.28
N LEU A 111 1.26 -14.88 8.39
CA LEU A 111 1.14 -15.63 9.63
C LEU A 111 1.70 -17.04 9.41
N SER A 112 2.65 -17.43 10.24
CA SER A 112 3.18 -18.80 10.29
C SER A 112 2.32 -19.67 11.19
N ILE A 113 2.44 -20.99 11.04
CA ILE A 113 1.91 -21.94 12.01
C ILE A 113 2.55 -21.78 13.39
N ASP A 114 3.77 -21.25 13.45
CA ASP A 114 4.49 -20.96 14.70
C ASP A 114 3.86 -19.82 15.49
N ASP A 115 3.09 -18.95 14.82
CA ASP A 115 2.41 -17.82 15.44
C ASP A 115 1.10 -18.20 16.15
N LYS A 116 0.67 -19.48 16.06
CA LYS A 116 -0.67 -19.95 16.46
C LYS A 116 -1.10 -19.50 17.87
N ASP A 117 -0.16 -19.52 18.82
CA ASP A 117 -0.44 -19.23 20.23
C ASP A 117 -0.49 -17.71 20.50
N MET A 118 0.07 -16.91 19.58
CA MET A 118 0.15 -15.45 19.65
C MET A 118 -0.82 -14.75 18.69
N LEU A 119 -1.60 -15.50 17.90
CA LEU A 119 -2.51 -14.95 16.88
C LEU A 119 -3.44 -13.83 17.42
N PRO A 120 -4.09 -13.95 18.59
CA PRO A 120 -4.95 -12.88 19.10
C PRO A 120 -4.19 -11.57 19.30
N GLN A 121 -2.94 -11.65 19.79
CA GLN A 121 -2.09 -10.48 20.00
C GLN A 121 -1.63 -9.87 18.68
N ILE A 122 -1.13 -10.69 17.75
CA ILE A 122 -0.65 -10.23 16.43
C ILE A 122 -1.78 -9.53 15.67
N LEU A 123 -3.00 -10.09 15.70
CA LEU A 123 -4.15 -9.50 15.04
C LEU A 123 -4.60 -8.19 15.71
N ALA A 124 -4.55 -8.11 17.04
CA ALA A 124 -4.87 -6.89 17.78
C ALA A 124 -3.86 -5.77 17.49
N GLU A 125 -2.56 -6.09 17.49
CA GLU A 125 -1.49 -5.15 17.14
C GLU A 125 -1.62 -4.68 15.69
N TYR A 126 -1.84 -5.60 14.75
CA TYR A 126 -2.04 -5.23 13.34
C TYR A 126 -3.29 -4.37 13.14
N ALA A 127 -4.40 -4.68 13.81
CA ALA A 127 -5.62 -3.89 13.75
C ALA A 127 -5.43 -2.47 14.29
N ALA A 128 -4.61 -2.29 15.34
CA ALA A 128 -4.29 -0.97 15.90
C ALA A 128 -3.46 -0.08 14.94
N LEU A 129 -2.73 -0.68 13.98
CA LEU A 129 -2.01 0.05 12.93
C LEU A 129 -2.93 0.55 11.80
N LEU A 130 -4.14 -0.01 11.68
CA LEU A 130 -5.07 0.36 10.62
C LEU A 130 -5.86 1.61 11.00
N PRO A 131 -6.09 2.55 10.06
CA PRO A 131 -6.85 3.76 10.33
C PRO A 131 -8.34 3.49 10.60
N ARG A 132 -8.84 2.30 10.23
CA ARG A 132 -10.22 1.85 10.42
C ARG A 132 -10.26 0.33 10.43
N PRO A 133 -11.26 -0.29 11.07
CA PRO A 133 -11.41 -1.74 11.03
C PRO A 133 -11.61 -2.23 9.58
N PRO A 134 -11.03 -3.39 9.22
CA PRO A 134 -11.21 -3.97 7.90
C PRO A 134 -12.65 -4.45 7.73
N GLN A 135 -13.24 -4.19 6.56
CA GLN A 135 -14.58 -4.69 6.20
C GLN A 135 -14.52 -5.99 5.39
N ILE A 136 -13.39 -6.23 4.73
CA ILE A 136 -13.14 -7.40 3.88
C ILE A 136 -11.73 -7.88 4.18
N ILE A 137 -11.58 -9.19 4.38
CA ILE A 137 -10.31 -9.88 4.52
C ILE A 137 -10.29 -11.01 3.51
N VAL A 138 -9.19 -11.14 2.76
CA VAL A 138 -8.97 -12.26 1.84
C VAL A 138 -7.75 -13.02 2.32
N VAL A 139 -7.94 -14.30 2.65
CA VAL A 139 -6.90 -15.17 3.21
C VAL A 139 -6.61 -16.31 2.24
N THR A 140 -5.35 -16.70 2.15
CA THR A 140 -4.90 -17.90 1.43
C THR A 140 -3.74 -18.53 2.18
N ASP A 141 -3.69 -19.86 2.16
CA ASP A 141 -2.57 -20.68 2.62
C ASP A 141 -1.56 -20.97 1.50
N GLY A 142 -1.86 -20.59 0.25
CA GLY A 142 -0.97 -20.81 -0.89
C GLY A 142 -1.02 -22.21 -1.51
N SER A 143 -1.78 -23.15 -0.93
CA SER A 143 -1.71 -24.57 -1.30
C SER A 143 -2.37 -24.90 -2.65
N ARG A 144 -3.27 -24.03 -3.13
CA ARG A 144 -3.93 -24.19 -4.43
C ARG A 144 -4.14 -22.84 -5.12
N ILE A 145 -3.10 -22.38 -5.80
CA ILE A 145 -3.14 -21.15 -6.56
C ILE A 145 -3.59 -21.41 -8.00
N LEU A 146 -4.85 -21.08 -8.28
CA LEU A 146 -5.46 -21.30 -9.60
C LEU A 146 -5.30 -22.76 -10.05
N GLY A 147 -4.82 -23.00 -11.27
CA GLY A 147 -4.41 -24.32 -11.77
C GLY A 147 -2.90 -24.58 -11.65
N LEU A 148 -2.17 -23.80 -10.85
CA LEU A 148 -0.70 -23.81 -10.77
C LEU A 148 -0.16 -24.68 -9.63
N GLY A 149 -1.04 -25.17 -8.76
CA GLY A 149 -0.66 -26.00 -7.61
C GLY A 149 -0.29 -25.17 -6.38
N ASP A 150 0.62 -25.71 -5.57
CA ASP A 150 1.10 -25.09 -4.34
C ASP A 150 2.23 -24.10 -4.65
N LEU A 151 2.03 -22.84 -4.27
CA LEU A 151 3.03 -21.76 -4.39
C LEU A 151 3.36 -21.13 -3.03
N GLY A 152 2.83 -21.68 -1.92
CA GLY A 152 3.01 -21.15 -0.57
C GLY A 152 2.81 -19.64 -0.47
N ILE A 153 3.80 -18.93 0.08
CA ILE A 153 3.78 -17.46 0.24
C ILE A 153 3.59 -16.73 -1.09
N GLY A 154 4.04 -17.31 -2.22
CA GLY A 154 3.82 -16.74 -3.55
C GLY A 154 2.34 -16.59 -3.92
N GLY A 155 1.45 -17.33 -3.24
CA GLY A 155 0.01 -17.20 -3.36
C GLY A 155 -0.59 -15.88 -2.88
N MET A 156 0.16 -15.05 -2.14
CA MET A 156 -0.32 -13.76 -1.64
C MET A 156 -0.85 -12.84 -2.77
N GLY A 157 -0.28 -12.93 -3.97
CA GLY A 157 -0.74 -12.18 -5.14
C GLY A 157 -2.22 -12.40 -5.47
N ILE A 158 -2.79 -13.57 -5.14
CA ILE A 158 -4.22 -13.84 -5.31
C ILE A 158 -5.08 -13.04 -4.33
N SER A 159 -4.71 -13.01 -3.05
CA SER A 159 -5.46 -12.25 -2.03
C SER A 159 -5.45 -10.76 -2.35
N VAL A 160 -4.29 -10.24 -2.75
CA VAL A 160 -4.11 -8.87 -3.20
C VAL A 160 -4.96 -8.57 -4.43
N GLY A 161 -4.90 -9.41 -5.47
CA GLY A 161 -5.67 -9.23 -6.70
C GLY A 161 -7.18 -9.23 -6.45
N LYS A 162 -7.68 -10.15 -5.62
CA LYS A 162 -9.10 -10.18 -5.23
C LYS A 162 -9.53 -8.91 -4.51
N LEU A 163 -8.75 -8.43 -3.54
CA LEU A 163 -9.03 -7.17 -2.86
C LEU A 163 -9.08 -5.98 -3.82
N ASN A 164 -8.15 -5.91 -4.77
CA ASN A 164 -8.17 -4.86 -5.79
C ASN A 164 -9.47 -4.87 -6.60
N LEU A 165 -9.98 -6.05 -6.98
CA LEU A 165 -11.25 -6.18 -7.69
C LEU A 165 -12.46 -5.83 -6.81
N TYR A 166 -12.46 -6.20 -5.53
CA TYR A 166 -13.53 -5.78 -4.61
C TYR A 166 -13.60 -4.26 -4.46
N VAL A 167 -12.45 -3.60 -4.35
CA VAL A 167 -12.42 -2.14 -4.22
C VAL A 167 -12.77 -1.46 -5.54
N ALA A 168 -12.24 -1.93 -6.66
CA ALA A 168 -12.51 -1.36 -7.99
C ALA A 168 -13.97 -1.56 -8.44
N GLY A 169 -14.53 -2.76 -8.25
CA GLY A 169 -15.91 -3.09 -8.63
C GLY A 169 -16.96 -2.65 -7.62
N GLY A 170 -16.63 -2.65 -6.33
CA GLY A 170 -17.56 -2.27 -5.24
C GLY A 170 -17.60 -0.77 -4.94
N GLY A 171 -16.78 0.05 -5.62
CA GLY A 171 -16.78 1.51 -5.43
C GLY A 171 -16.36 1.97 -4.04
N SER A 172 -15.60 1.16 -3.29
CA SER A 172 -15.08 1.52 -1.96
C SER A 172 -13.95 2.55 -2.09
N THR A 173 -14.27 3.76 -2.55
CA THR A 173 -13.41 4.92 -2.39
C THR A 173 -13.23 5.16 -0.90
N ARG A 174 -11.98 5.18 -0.43
CA ARG A 174 -11.63 5.63 0.92
C ARG A 174 -12.41 6.94 1.18
N PRO A 175 -13.30 7.00 2.19
CA PRO A 175 -13.89 8.26 2.56
C PRO A 175 -12.73 9.18 2.92
N GLY A 176 -12.63 10.33 2.25
CA GLY A 176 -11.76 11.40 2.74
C GLY A 176 -12.15 11.74 4.17
N PRO A 177 -11.25 12.36 4.97
CA PRO A 177 -11.63 12.84 6.29
C PRO A 177 -12.88 13.71 6.12
N SER A 178 -13.97 13.35 6.80
CA SER A 178 -15.19 14.14 6.82
C SER A 178 -14.81 15.54 7.27
N ARG A 179 -14.87 16.51 6.36
CA ARG A 179 -14.86 17.91 6.76
C ARG A 179 -16.16 18.13 7.50
N SER A 180 -16.10 18.18 8.82
CA SER A 180 -17.18 18.72 9.65
C SER A 180 -17.37 20.17 9.23
N SER A 181 -18.48 20.43 8.54
CA SER A 181 -19.11 21.76 8.48
C SER A 181 -19.74 22.09 9.82
#